data_AF-A0A528AR26-F1
#
_entry.id   AF-A0A528AR26-F1
#
_cell.length_a   1.000
_cell.length_b   1.000
_cell.length_c   1.000
_cell.angle_alpha   90.00
_cell.angle_beta   90.00
_cell.angle_gamma   90.00
#
_symmetry.space_group_name_H-M   'P 1'
#
loop_
_entity.id
_entity.type
_entity.pdbx_description
1 polymer ?
#
loop_
_entity_poly.entity_id
_entity_poly.type
_entity_poly.pdbx_seq_one_letter_code
_entity_poly.pdbx_strand_id
1 'polypeptide(L)'
;MDNSAGGAIAQPDTYGRPHLAAVDSRVHELLLRQERQERTTLKLIASENFASSAVLEATGSIFTNKYAEGYPGARYYAGNEIVDELETLAI
;
A
#
# COMPACT_ATOMS: atom_id res chain seq x y z
N MET A 1 1.50 -1.99 -42.00
CA MET A 1 0.36 -1.52 -41.19
C MET A 1 0.80 -1.61 -39.75
N ASP A 2 1.36 -0.50 -39.27
CA ASP A 2 1.83 -0.32 -37.90
C ASP A 2 0.62 -0.40 -36.97
N ASN A 3 0.53 -1.47 -36.18
CA ASN A 3 -0.40 -1.53 -35.05
C ASN A 3 0.41 -1.14 -33.82
N SER A 4 0.69 0.15 -33.73
CA SER A 4 1.24 0.80 -32.55
C SER A 4 0.25 0.53 -31.43
N ALA A 5 0.55 -0.50 -30.63
CA ALA A 5 -0.19 -0.83 -29.43
C ALA A 5 -0.10 0.38 -28.51
N GLY A 6 -1.12 1.24 -28.57
CA GLY A 6 -1.36 2.27 -27.58
C GLY A 6 -1.45 1.57 -26.24
N GLY A 7 -0.35 1.62 -25.48
CA GLY A 7 -0.30 1.12 -24.12
C GLY A 7 -1.43 1.82 -23.37
N ALA A 8 -2.43 1.04 -22.95
CA ALA A 8 -3.50 1.55 -22.11
C ALA A 8 -2.84 2.09 -20.84
N ILE A 9 -2.66 3.41 -20.79
CA ILE A 9 -2.25 4.13 -19.60
C ILE A 9 -3.31 3.79 -18.55
N ALA A 10 -2.94 2.93 -17.60
CA ALA A 10 -3.79 2.57 -16.49
C ALA A 10 -4.27 3.88 -15.85
N GLN A 11 -5.59 4.06 -15.81
CA GLN A 11 -6.21 5.29 -15.31
C GLN A 11 -5.62 5.60 -13.93
N PRO A 12 -5.19 6.85 -13.65
CA PRO A 12 -4.52 7.14 -12.40
C PRO A 12 -5.42 6.84 -11.19
N ASP A 13 -4.80 6.69 -10.02
CA ASP A 13 -5.54 6.50 -8.78
C ASP A 13 -6.47 7.70 -8.48
N THR A 14 -7.26 7.58 -7.41
CA THR A 14 -8.22 8.61 -6.96
C THR A 14 -7.59 10.00 -6.79
N TYR A 15 -6.25 10.10 -6.64
CA TYR A 15 -5.50 11.33 -6.45
C TYR A 15 -4.66 11.73 -7.67
N GLY A 16 -4.89 11.11 -8.84
CA GLY A 16 -4.17 11.42 -10.06
C GLY A 16 -2.75 10.83 -10.11
N ARG A 17 -2.39 9.92 -9.20
CA ARG A 17 -1.06 9.31 -9.17
C ARG A 17 -1.02 8.11 -10.12
N PRO A 18 0.09 7.92 -10.85
CA PRO A 18 0.23 6.77 -11.73
C PRO A 18 0.28 5.49 -10.91
N HIS A 19 -0.39 4.44 -11.40
CA HIS A 19 -0.29 3.12 -10.79
C HIS A 19 1.12 2.54 -10.91
N LEU A 20 1.49 1.65 -9.98
CA LEU A 20 2.78 0.94 -9.97
C LEU A 20 3.08 0.29 -11.34
N ALA A 21 2.09 -0.33 -11.98
CA ALA A 21 2.26 -0.95 -13.29
C ALA A 21 2.76 0.02 -14.38
N ALA A 22 2.35 1.29 -14.31
CA ALA A 22 2.74 2.33 -15.26
C ALA A 22 4.10 2.96 -14.92
N VAL A 23 4.46 3.03 -13.63
CA VAL A 23 5.73 3.61 -13.15
C VAL A 23 6.87 2.60 -13.21
N ASP A 24 6.63 1.38 -12.72
CA ASP A 24 7.58 0.28 -12.65
C ASP A 24 6.86 -1.06 -12.92
N SER A 25 6.79 -1.41 -14.20
CA SER A 25 6.15 -2.64 -14.67
C SER A 25 6.87 -3.90 -14.18
N ARG A 26 8.17 -3.82 -13.89
CA ARG A 26 8.96 -4.97 -13.43
C ARG A 26 8.62 -5.32 -11.98
N VAL A 27 8.53 -4.33 -11.10
CA VAL A 27 8.10 -4.54 -9.71
C VAL A 27 6.65 -5.03 -9.69
N HIS A 28 5.78 -4.46 -10.53
CA HIS A 28 4.40 -4.92 -10.66
C HIS A 28 4.30 -6.40 -11.08
N GLU A 29 5.09 -6.84 -12.07
CA GLU A 29 5.13 -8.25 -12.49
C GLU A 29 5.55 -9.19 -11.35
N LEU A 30 6.59 -8.79 -10.58
CA LEU A 30 7.07 -9.58 -9.44
C LEU A 30 6.00 -9.69 -8.34
N LEU A 31 5.27 -8.61 -8.06
CA LEU A 31 4.15 -8.60 -7.11
C LEU A 31 3.08 -9.61 -7.53
N LEU A 32 2.62 -9.58 -8.79
CA LEU A 32 1.60 -10.52 -9.28
C LEU A 32 2.06 -11.97 -9.22
N ARG A 33 3.35 -12.22 -9.49
CA ARG A 33 3.95 -13.55 -9.38
C ARG A 33 3.99 -14.05 -7.93
N GLN A 34 4.33 -13.17 -6.98
CA GLN A 34 4.33 -13.49 -5.55
C GLN A 34 2.90 -13.78 -5.05
N GLU A 35 1.92 -12.94 -5.40
CA GLU A 35 0.52 -13.17 -5.03
C GLU A 35 0.01 -14.51 -5.57
N ARG A 36 0.33 -14.85 -6.82
CA ARG A 36 -0.02 -16.14 -7.39
C ARG A 36 0.63 -17.29 -6.63
N GLN A 37 1.90 -17.15 -6.26
CA GLN A 37 2.61 -18.18 -5.49
C GLN A 37 1.93 -18.39 -4.13
N GLU A 38 1.59 -17.33 -3.41
CA GLU A 38 0.89 -17.40 -2.12
C GLU A 38 -0.47 -18.10 -2.23
N ARG A 39 -1.26 -17.78 -3.26
CA ARG A 39 -2.57 -18.40 -3.50
C ARG A 39 -2.51 -19.88 -3.89
N THR A 40 -1.36 -20.35 -4.39
CA THR A 40 -1.21 -21.71 -4.94
C THR A 40 -0.28 -22.61 -4.14
N THR A 41 0.34 -22.08 -3.07
CA THR A 41 1.30 -22.80 -2.23
C THR A 41 0.70 -23.05 -0.85
N LEU A 42 0.76 -24.29 -0.37
CA LEU A 42 0.43 -24.60 1.01
C LEU A 42 1.52 -24.03 1.95
N LYS A 43 1.16 -23.05 2.77
CA LYS A 43 2.04 -22.44 3.76
C LYS A 43 1.97 -23.18 5.09
N LEU A 44 3.11 -23.71 5.54
CA LEU A 44 3.24 -24.52 6.77
C LEU A 44 4.15 -23.87 7.83
N ILE A 45 4.61 -22.65 7.59
CA ILE A 45 5.42 -21.91 8.56
C ILE A 45 4.46 -21.29 9.58
N ALA A 46 4.52 -21.75 10.82
CA ALA A 46 3.55 -21.41 11.86
C ALA A 46 3.46 -19.90 12.18
N SER A 47 4.51 -19.13 11.90
CA SER A 47 4.55 -17.68 12.13
C SER A 47 4.14 -16.84 10.91
N GLU A 48 3.99 -17.44 9.73
CA GLU A 48 3.50 -16.72 8.54
C GLU A 48 1.97 -16.64 8.56
N ASN A 49 1.44 -15.54 8.02
CA ASN A 49 0.00 -15.33 7.89
C ASN A 49 -0.30 -14.44 6.68
N PHE A 50 -1.58 -14.37 6.29
CA PHE A 50 -2.05 -13.51 5.21
C PHE A 50 -2.82 -12.32 5.80
N ALA A 51 -2.33 -11.11 5.55
CA ALA A 51 -3.05 -9.90 5.92
C ALA A 51 -4.32 -9.75 5.07
N SER A 52 -5.39 -9.21 5.65
CA SER A 52 -6.59 -8.88 4.88
C SER A 52 -6.33 -7.69 3.94
N SER A 53 -7.13 -7.58 2.88
CA SER A 53 -7.03 -6.43 1.96
C SER A 53 -7.19 -5.09 2.68
N ALA A 54 -8.05 -5.02 3.70
CA ALA A 54 -8.25 -3.81 4.52
C ALA A 54 -6.97 -3.41 5.29
N VAL A 55 -6.22 -4.38 5.83
CA VAL A 55 -4.94 -4.11 6.51
C VAL A 55 -3.90 -3.60 5.52
N LEU A 56 -3.81 -4.22 4.34
CA LEU A 56 -2.87 -3.80 3.28
C LEU A 56 -3.18 -2.39 2.76
N GLU A 57 -4.46 -2.07 2.57
CA GLU A 57 -4.92 -0.74 2.13
C GLU A 57 -4.53 0.35 3.14
N ALA A 58 -4.77 0.12 4.43
CA ALA A 58 -4.41 1.07 5.48
C ALA A 58 -2.88 1.25 5.59
N THR A 59 -2.12 0.16 5.45
CA THR A 59 -0.64 0.16 5.57
C THR A 59 0.02 0.93 4.43
N GLY A 60 -0.48 0.81 3.20
CA GLY A 60 0.01 1.52 2.03
C GLY A 60 -0.55 2.95 1.85
N SER A 61 -1.19 3.50 2.89
CA SER A 61 -1.93 4.76 2.80
C SER A 61 -1.05 6.00 3.05
N ILE A 62 -1.69 7.18 2.99
CA ILE A 62 -1.06 8.48 3.24
C ILE A 62 -0.45 8.60 4.64
N PHE A 63 -0.88 7.78 5.61
CA PHE A 63 -0.34 7.81 6.96
C PHE A 63 1.16 7.51 7.01
N THR A 64 1.72 6.80 6.01
CA THR A 64 3.17 6.56 5.92
C THR A 64 4.00 7.83 5.74
N ASN A 65 3.39 8.94 5.32
CA ASN A 65 4.10 10.21 5.11
C ASN A 65 4.27 11.00 6.42
N LYS A 66 3.52 10.64 7.48
CA LYS A 66 3.49 11.47 8.68
C LYS A 66 4.59 11.11 9.67
N TYR A 67 5.30 12.13 10.12
CA TYR A 67 6.18 12.04 11.27
C TYR A 67 5.40 12.47 12.53
N ALA A 68 5.18 11.54 13.45
CA ALA A 68 4.31 11.68 14.62
C ALA A 68 5.02 11.27 15.93
N GLU A 69 6.25 11.75 16.14
CA GLU A 69 7.01 11.45 17.35
C GLU A 69 6.32 11.96 18.62
N GLY A 70 6.34 11.16 19.68
CA GLY A 70 5.59 11.39 20.93
C GLY A 70 4.33 10.53 21.01
N TYR A 71 3.42 10.88 21.93
CA TYR A 71 2.12 10.21 22.10
C TYR A 71 0.97 11.14 21.69
N PRO A 72 -0.26 10.63 21.49
CA PRO A 72 -1.43 11.47 21.24
C PRO A 72 -1.58 12.59 22.27
N GLY A 73 -1.76 13.83 21.81
CA GLY A 73 -1.80 15.02 22.66
C GLY A 73 -0.44 15.50 23.22
N ALA A 74 0.64 14.76 22.97
CA ALA A 74 2.01 15.06 23.42
C ALA A 74 3.03 14.81 22.29
N ARG A 75 2.78 15.39 21.12
CA ARG A 75 3.65 15.27 19.94
C ARG A 75 4.74 16.33 19.93
N TYR A 76 5.92 15.97 19.41
CA TYR A 76 7.01 16.93 19.20
C TYR A 76 6.79 17.83 17.97
N TYR A 77 5.94 17.39 17.03
CA TYR A 77 5.68 18.07 15.77
C TYR A 77 4.19 18.39 15.59
N ALA A 78 3.90 19.43 14.80
CA ALA A 78 2.55 19.86 14.50
C ALA A 78 1.84 18.98 13.44
N GLY A 79 0.52 19.19 13.29
CA GLY A 79 -0.31 18.60 12.23
C GLY A 79 -0.61 17.11 12.42
N ASN A 80 -0.65 16.64 13.66
CA ASN A 80 -0.85 15.22 14.01
C ASN A 80 -2.28 14.91 14.47
N GLU A 81 -3.22 15.84 14.37
CA GLU A 81 -4.58 15.72 14.93
C GLU A 81 -5.30 14.44 14.46
N ILE A 82 -5.25 14.16 13.16
CA ILE A 82 -5.86 12.96 12.56
C ILE A 82 -5.11 11.68 12.96
N VAL A 83 -3.78 11.74 13.07
CA VAL A 83 -2.96 10.57 13.48
C VAL A 83 -3.16 10.26 14.96
N ASP A 84 -3.39 11.28 15.79
CA ASP A 84 -3.73 11.11 17.20
C ASP A 84 -5.10 10.41 17.36
N GLU A 85 -6.11 10.77 16.56
CA GLU A 85 -7.39 10.05 16.52
C GLU A 85 -7.20 8.58 16.11
N LEU A 86 -6.41 8.32 15.06
CA LEU A 86 -6.10 6.97 14.58
C LEU A 86 -5.38 6.14 15.65
N GLU A 87 -4.33 6.68 16.26
CA GLU A 87 -3.55 5.98 17.28
C GLU A 87 -4.40 5.70 18.51
N THR A 88 -5.24 6.66 18.94
CA THR A 88 -6.15 6.46 20.08
C THR A 88 -7.16 5.33 19.83
N LEU A 89 -7.65 5.17 18.59
CA LEU A 89 -8.58 4.10 18.23
C LEU A 89 -7.91 2.71 18.19
N ALA A 90 -6.60 2.66 18.01
CA ALA A 90 -5.85 1.41 17.87
C ALA A 90 -5.38 0.79 19.20
N ILE A 91 -5.63 1.47 20.33
CA ILE A 91 -5.20 1.07 21.68
C ILE A 91 -6.34 0.39 22.46
#